data_AF-A0A3R8P076-F1
#
_entry.id   AF-A0A3R8P076-F1
#
_cell.length_a   1.000
_cell.length_b   1.000
_cell.length_c   1.000
_cell.angle_alpha   90.00
_cell.angle_beta   90.00
_cell.angle_gamma   90.00
#
_symmetry.space_group_name_H-M   'P 1'
#
loop_
_entity.id
_entity.type
_entity.pdbx_description
1 polymer ?
#
loop_
_entity_poly.entity_id
_entity_poly.type
_entity_poly.pdbx_seq_one_letter_code
_entity_poly.pdbx_strand_id
1 'polypeptide(L)'
;MPQHSPDLRLQDGQVATVVGEFTWFWTDPSTWRPQRQRVEAGPVWAEVTATPVRLAMEPGDGTAPVSCTGPGTPYERSFGVHSPSPDCDVVYERPSAGPVSAQWSITWEVTWRGWTGGSPTGGVLPPMTSRAQTQLVIAEAQALRAQ
;
A
#
# COMPACT_ATOMS: atom_id res chain seq x y z
N MET A 1 -7.42 3.22 -3.24
CA MET A 1 -7.19 1.89 -2.61
C MET A 1 -5.87 1.37 -3.14
N PRO A 2 -5.05 0.69 -2.34
CA PRO A 2 -3.82 0.06 -2.82
C PRO A 2 -4.13 -0.96 -3.93
N GLN A 3 -3.23 -1.08 -4.89
CA GLN A 3 -3.32 -1.95 -6.05
C GLN A 3 -2.09 -2.86 -6.11
N HIS A 4 -2.22 -3.94 -6.87
CA HIS A 4 -1.11 -4.84 -7.16
C HIS A 4 -1.17 -5.36 -8.59
N SER A 5 -0.06 -5.87 -9.08
CA SER A 5 0.05 -6.60 -10.34
C SER A 5 1.09 -7.71 -10.18
N PRO A 6 0.88 -8.93 -10.72
CA PRO A 6 -0.31 -9.37 -11.44
C PRO A 6 -1.57 -9.37 -10.56
N ASP A 7 -2.69 -8.83 -11.07
CA ASP A 7 -4.03 -8.94 -10.46
C ASP A 7 -4.82 -10.00 -11.24
N LEU A 8 -4.48 -11.27 -11.00
CA LEU A 8 -5.13 -12.39 -11.66
C LEU A 8 -6.44 -12.74 -10.98
N ARG A 9 -7.35 -13.34 -11.74
CA ARG A 9 -8.57 -13.94 -11.21
C ARG A 9 -8.60 -15.41 -11.55
N LEU A 10 -8.65 -16.25 -10.52
CA LEU A 10 -8.87 -17.69 -10.68
C LEU A 10 -10.31 -17.95 -11.15
N GLN A 11 -10.58 -19.18 -11.59
CA GLN A 11 -11.91 -19.54 -12.12
C GLN A 11 -13.04 -19.39 -11.11
N ASP A 12 -12.73 -19.51 -9.82
CA ASP A 12 -13.66 -19.32 -8.71
C ASP A 12 -13.78 -17.84 -8.26
N GLY A 13 -13.11 -16.92 -8.95
CA GLY A 13 -13.16 -15.47 -8.70
C GLY A 13 -12.14 -14.97 -7.67
N GLN A 14 -11.35 -15.85 -7.05
CA GLN A 14 -10.31 -15.46 -6.12
C GLN A 14 -9.24 -14.60 -6.82
N VAL A 15 -8.79 -13.56 -6.11
CA VAL A 15 -7.64 -12.74 -6.54
C VAL A 15 -6.39 -13.59 -6.37
N ALA A 16 -5.49 -13.54 -7.34
CA ALA A 16 -4.25 -14.29 -7.30
C ALA A 16 -3.06 -13.51 -7.85
N THR A 17 -1.88 -13.91 -7.38
CA THR A 17 -0.58 -13.63 -8.00
C THR A 17 0.14 -14.94 -8.36
N VAL A 18 1.35 -14.86 -8.89
CA VAL A 18 2.12 -16.01 -9.38
C VAL A 18 3.44 -16.17 -8.62
N VAL A 19 3.77 -17.41 -8.29
CA VAL A 19 5.07 -17.80 -7.73
C VAL A 19 6.20 -17.39 -8.68
N GLY A 20 7.27 -16.82 -8.12
CA GLY A 20 8.48 -16.45 -8.87
C GLY A 20 8.35 -15.19 -9.72
N GLU A 21 7.17 -14.59 -9.79
CA GLU A 21 6.93 -13.30 -10.46
C GLU A 21 7.02 -12.14 -9.48
N PHE A 22 7.31 -10.95 -10.01
CA PHE A 22 7.28 -9.72 -9.22
C PHE A 22 5.83 -9.30 -9.04
N THR A 23 5.36 -9.35 -7.79
CA THR A 23 4.08 -8.76 -7.39
C THR A 23 4.31 -7.30 -7.02
N TRP A 24 4.12 -6.41 -7.99
CA TRP A 24 4.21 -4.97 -7.83
C TRP A 24 3.07 -4.50 -6.93
N PHE A 25 3.32 -3.47 -6.12
CA PHE A 25 2.26 -2.82 -5.37
C PHE A 25 2.42 -1.31 -5.30
N TRP A 26 1.29 -0.61 -5.38
CA TRP A 26 1.25 0.84 -5.34
C TRP A 26 -0.08 1.35 -4.79
N THR A 27 -0.17 2.63 -4.51
CA THR A 27 -1.43 3.36 -4.31
C THR A 27 -1.58 4.41 -5.41
N ASP A 28 -2.78 4.95 -5.58
CA ASP A 28 -3.04 6.06 -6.49
C ASP A 28 -2.07 7.22 -6.18
N PRO A 29 -1.12 7.56 -7.09
CA PRO A 29 -0.12 8.59 -6.84
C PRO A 29 -0.72 9.95 -6.55
N SER A 30 -1.93 10.23 -7.06
CA SER A 30 -2.62 11.47 -6.76
C SER A 30 -2.87 11.58 -5.26
N THR A 31 -3.16 10.48 -4.56
CA THR A 31 -3.42 10.45 -3.11
C THR A 31 -2.17 10.62 -2.24
N TRP A 32 -0.97 10.52 -2.83
CA TRP A 32 0.31 10.65 -2.14
C TRP A 32 0.72 12.11 -1.94
N ARG A 33 -0.09 12.82 -1.17
CA ARG A 33 0.09 14.25 -0.87
C ARG A 33 -0.39 14.57 0.55
N PRO A 34 0.12 15.63 1.17
CA PRO A 34 -0.38 16.06 2.48
C PRO A 34 -1.89 16.30 2.48
N GLN A 35 -2.59 15.71 3.44
CA GLN A 35 -4.01 15.93 3.70
C GLN A 35 -4.17 16.90 4.86
N ARG A 36 -5.12 17.84 4.75
CA ARG A 36 -5.31 18.91 5.75
C ARG A 36 -6.77 18.99 6.16
N GLN A 37 -7.01 19.09 7.45
CA GLN A 37 -8.35 19.27 8.01
C GLN A 37 -8.30 20.39 9.06
N ARG A 38 -9.20 21.36 8.92
CA ARG A 38 -9.36 22.47 9.87
C ARG A 38 -10.72 22.38 10.54
N VAL A 39 -10.74 22.63 11.85
CA VAL A 39 -11.95 22.78 12.66
C VAL A 39 -11.86 24.09 13.42
N GLU A 40 -12.98 24.79 13.55
CA GLU A 40 -13.06 26.08 14.22
C GLU A 40 -14.35 26.21 15.05
N ALA A 41 -14.24 26.93 16.17
CA ALA A 41 -15.32 27.22 17.09
C ALA A 41 -15.11 28.62 17.69
N GLY A 42 -15.85 29.61 17.17
CA GLY A 42 -15.62 31.01 17.50
C GLY A 42 -14.20 31.45 17.12
N PRO A 43 -13.43 32.08 18.02
CA PRO A 43 -12.05 32.50 17.72
C PRO A 43 -11.05 31.34 17.78
N VAL A 44 -11.44 30.16 18.30
CA VAL A 44 -10.54 29.01 18.49
C VAL A 44 -10.54 28.16 17.22
N TRP A 45 -9.36 27.71 16.78
CA TRP A 45 -9.26 26.79 15.65
C TRP A 45 -8.05 25.85 15.76
N ALA A 46 -8.15 24.70 15.09
CA ALA A 46 -7.04 23.77 14.90
C ALA A 46 -7.03 23.27 13.45
N GLU A 47 -5.85 23.11 12.89
CA GLU A 47 -5.61 22.54 11.57
C GLU A 47 -4.57 21.43 11.68
N VAL A 48 -4.95 20.23 11.27
CA VAL A 48 -4.10 19.04 11.23
C VAL A 48 -3.62 18.84 9.79
N THR A 49 -2.35 18.48 9.63
CA THR A 49 -1.73 18.09 8.36
C THR A 49 -1.12 16.69 8.51
N ALA A 50 -1.61 15.73 7.71
CA ALA A 50 -1.08 14.38 7.64
C ALA A 50 -0.33 14.18 6.31
N THR A 51 0.96 13.88 6.36
CA THR A 51 1.83 13.69 5.20
C THR A 51 2.19 12.21 5.06
N PRO A 52 1.93 11.58 3.89
CA PRO A 52 2.30 10.19 3.69
C PRO A 52 3.83 10.09 3.53
N VAL A 53 4.45 9.12 4.20
CA VAL A 53 5.91 8.97 4.22
C VAL A 53 6.42 7.57 3.88
N ARG A 54 5.55 6.55 3.93
CA ARG A 54 5.94 5.17 3.63
C ARG A 54 4.75 4.34 3.22
N LEU A 55 4.87 3.62 2.10
CA LEU A 55 3.96 2.55 1.70
C LEU A 55 4.62 1.23 2.05
N ALA A 56 3.87 0.29 2.60
CA ALA A 56 4.37 -1.04 2.92
C ALA A 56 3.33 -2.12 2.61
N MET A 57 3.82 -3.33 2.37
CA MET A 57 3.03 -4.54 2.19
C MET A 57 3.54 -5.62 3.15
N GLU A 58 2.62 -6.23 3.89
CA GLU A 58 2.80 -7.52 4.55
C GLU A 58 2.24 -8.60 3.60
N PRO A 59 3.07 -9.53 3.08
CA PRO A 59 2.65 -10.49 2.06
C PRO A 59 1.65 -11.56 2.55
N GLY A 60 1.68 -11.89 3.85
CA GLY A 60 0.73 -12.79 4.49
C GLY A 60 1.06 -14.29 4.38
N ASP A 61 2.11 -14.67 3.64
CA ASP A 61 2.61 -16.05 3.53
C ASP A 61 3.78 -16.36 4.50
N GLY A 62 4.13 -15.40 5.38
CA GLY A 62 5.28 -15.47 6.27
C GLY A 62 6.52 -14.76 5.74
N THR A 63 6.51 -14.27 4.50
CA THR A 63 7.54 -13.40 3.94
C THR A 63 7.61 -12.09 4.72
N ALA A 64 8.83 -11.54 4.86
CA ALA A 64 9.04 -10.27 5.56
C ALA A 64 8.32 -9.11 4.86
N PRO A 65 7.83 -8.10 5.61
CA PRO A 65 7.20 -6.93 5.01
C PRO A 65 8.16 -6.13 4.12
N VAL A 66 7.67 -5.66 2.97
CA VAL A 66 8.41 -4.79 2.04
C VAL A 66 7.86 -3.37 2.13
N SER A 67 8.74 -2.36 2.01
CA SER A 67 8.31 -0.95 2.07
C SER A 67 9.11 -0.04 1.15
N CYS A 68 8.48 1.07 0.74
CA CYS A 68 9.03 2.08 -0.15
C CYS A 68 8.58 3.49 0.29
N THR A 69 9.37 4.51 -0.05
CA THR A 69 9.17 5.91 0.39
C THR A 69 8.06 6.64 -0.38
N GLY A 70 7.70 6.15 -1.55
CA GLY A 70 6.71 6.75 -2.45
C GLY A 70 5.40 5.97 -2.51
N PRO A 71 4.48 6.37 -3.41
CA PRO A 71 3.24 5.66 -3.63
C PRO A 71 3.40 4.29 -4.30
N GLY A 72 4.62 3.90 -4.69
CA GLY A 72 4.85 2.82 -5.62
C GLY A 72 4.65 3.24 -7.07
N THR A 73 5.23 2.47 -7.98
CA THR A 73 5.15 2.69 -9.42
C THR A 73 3.93 1.92 -9.94
N PRO A 74 2.94 2.61 -10.52
CA PRO A 74 1.81 1.94 -11.16
C PRO A 74 2.28 0.99 -12.25
N TYR A 75 1.78 -0.24 -12.23
CA TYR A 75 2.14 -1.23 -13.23
C TYR A 75 1.57 -0.87 -14.61
N GLU A 76 2.42 -0.91 -15.63
CA GLU A 76 2.03 -0.89 -17.03
C GLU A 76 2.38 -2.22 -17.69
N ARG A 77 1.49 -2.73 -18.56
CA ARG A 77 1.70 -4.02 -19.25
C ARG A 77 2.99 -4.10 -20.06
N SER A 78 3.51 -2.96 -20.51
CA SER A 78 4.79 -2.84 -21.23
C SER A 78 5.99 -3.32 -20.43
N PHE A 79 5.94 -3.31 -19.09
CA PHE A 79 7.05 -3.78 -18.24
C PHE A 79 7.20 -5.30 -18.22
N GLY A 80 6.11 -6.04 -18.47
CA GLY A 80 6.05 -7.49 -18.28
C GLY A 80 6.08 -7.87 -16.79
N VAL A 81 5.49 -9.03 -16.46
CA VAL A 81 5.34 -9.48 -15.06
C VAL A 81 6.66 -10.00 -14.44
N HIS A 82 7.61 -10.36 -15.29
CA HIS A 82 8.94 -10.87 -14.90
C HIS A 82 9.93 -9.77 -14.48
N SER A 83 9.58 -8.49 -14.64
CA SER A 83 10.47 -7.38 -14.32
C SER A 83 10.18 -6.86 -12.91
N PRO A 84 11.22 -6.52 -12.11
CA PRO A 84 11.03 -5.89 -10.81
C PRO A 84 10.41 -4.51 -10.95
N SER A 85 9.69 -4.09 -9.91
CA SER A 85 9.22 -2.72 -9.80
C SER A 85 10.43 -1.78 -9.60
N PRO A 86 10.40 -0.56 -10.15
CA PRO A 86 11.39 0.45 -9.80
C PRO A 86 11.44 0.77 -8.30
N ASP A 87 10.38 0.49 -7.53
CA ASP A 87 10.28 0.84 -6.12
C ASP A 87 9.72 -0.26 -5.20
N CYS A 88 8.51 -0.77 -5.46
CA CYS A 88 7.81 -1.65 -4.55
C CYS A 88 7.27 -2.91 -5.26
N ASP A 89 7.88 -4.04 -4.93
CA ASP A 89 7.42 -5.37 -5.30
C ASP A 89 7.69 -6.38 -4.18
N VAL A 90 7.05 -7.53 -4.28
CA VAL A 90 7.37 -8.73 -3.52
C VAL A 90 7.41 -9.92 -4.46
N VAL A 91 8.30 -10.86 -4.22
CA VAL A 91 8.34 -12.15 -4.92
C VAL A 91 7.93 -13.24 -3.95
N TYR A 92 6.89 -13.99 -4.30
CA TYR A 92 6.48 -15.16 -3.55
C TYR A 92 7.22 -16.40 -4.06
N GLU A 93 7.90 -17.12 -3.17
CA GLU A 93 8.73 -18.27 -3.55
C GLU A 93 7.95 -19.59 -3.62
N ARG A 94 6.77 -19.66 -3.01
CA ARG A 94 6.00 -20.90 -2.86
C ARG A 94 4.52 -20.67 -3.09
N PRO A 95 3.80 -21.65 -3.66
CA PRO A 95 2.36 -21.55 -3.78
C PRO A 95 1.70 -21.65 -2.40
N SER A 96 0.54 -21.00 -2.26
CA SER A 96 -0.24 -21.03 -1.03
C SER A 96 -1.23 -22.20 -1.05
N ALA A 97 -1.43 -22.87 0.09
CA ALA A 97 -2.45 -23.93 0.23
C ALA A 97 -3.90 -23.40 0.20
N GLY A 98 -4.08 -22.07 0.28
CA GLY A 98 -5.33 -21.34 0.23
C GLY A 98 -5.04 -19.83 0.29
N PRO A 99 -6.07 -18.96 0.29
CA PRO A 99 -5.85 -17.52 0.33
C PRO A 99 -5.02 -17.08 1.54
N VAL A 100 -4.03 -16.23 1.29
CA VAL A 100 -3.28 -15.50 2.31
C VAL A 100 -3.84 -14.09 2.47
N SER A 101 -3.70 -13.51 3.66
CA SER A 101 -4.14 -12.15 3.94
C SER A 101 -3.00 -11.17 3.72
N ALA A 102 -2.90 -10.60 2.52
CA ALA A 102 -1.95 -9.52 2.24
C ALA A 102 -2.48 -8.19 2.79
N GLN A 103 -1.62 -7.40 3.45
CA GLN A 103 -1.98 -6.12 4.05
C GLN A 103 -1.09 -5.00 3.52
N TRP A 104 -1.71 -3.94 3.02
CA TRP A 104 -1.05 -2.69 2.68
C TRP A 104 -1.20 -1.71 3.82
N SER A 105 -0.14 -0.93 4.06
CA SER A 105 -0.18 0.16 5.01
C SER A 105 0.46 1.42 4.43
N ILE A 106 -0.11 2.58 4.77
CA ILE A 106 0.54 3.87 4.56
C ILE A 106 0.78 4.49 5.92
N THR A 107 2.04 4.81 6.20
CA THR A 107 2.45 5.56 7.39
C THR A 107 2.37 7.06 7.09
N TRP A 108 1.77 7.80 8.03
CA TRP A 108 1.57 9.24 7.94
C TRP A 108 2.28 9.93 9.09
N GLU A 109 3.10 10.92 8.76
CA GLU A 109 3.57 11.90 9.74
C GLU A 109 2.51 12.98 9.93
N VAL A 110 2.24 13.35 11.18
CA VAL A 110 1.10 14.19 11.52
C VAL A 110 1.56 15.38 12.33
N THR A 111 1.25 16.56 11.81
CA THR A 111 1.51 17.83 12.50
C THR A 111 0.20 18.60 12.65
N TRP A 112 0.14 19.49 13.62
CA TRP A 112 -1.01 20.37 13.77
C TRP A 112 -0.57 21.75 14.24
N ARG A 113 -1.39 22.74 13.90
CA ARG A 113 -1.27 24.11 14.37
C ARG A 113 -2.65 24.64 14.73
N GLY A 114 -2.71 25.62 15.60
CA GLY A 114 -3.97 26.16 16.09
C GLY A 114 -3.85 27.52 16.71
N TRP A 115 -4.99 28.01 17.15
CA TRP A 115 -5.14 29.26 17.88
C TRP A 115 -6.15 29.08 19.01
N THR A 116 -5.81 29.53 20.21
CA THR A 116 -6.62 29.37 21.43
C THR A 116 -7.63 30.51 21.65
N GLY A 117 -7.70 31.46 20.72
CA GLY A 117 -8.41 32.73 20.90
C GLY A 117 -7.52 33.86 21.43
N GLY A 118 -6.34 33.54 21.97
CA GLY A 118 -5.36 34.54 22.44
C GLY A 118 -3.90 34.25 22.08
N SER A 119 -3.56 33.03 21.67
CA SER A 119 -2.19 32.65 21.33
C SER A 119 -2.12 31.53 20.29
N PRO A 120 -1.02 31.43 19.51
CA PRO A 120 -0.80 30.30 18.62
C PRO A 120 -0.39 29.07 19.42
N THR A 121 -0.75 27.90 18.92
CA THR A 121 -0.40 26.60 19.50
C THR A 121 -0.16 25.57 18.39
N GLY A 122 0.41 24.41 18.69
CA GLY A 122 0.68 23.36 17.71
C GLY A 122 1.64 22.29 18.22
N GLY A 123 1.93 21.31 17.37
CA GLY A 123 2.87 20.23 17.66
C GLY A 123 2.88 19.11 16.63
N VAL A 124 3.57 18.04 16.99
CA VAL A 124 3.63 16.78 16.25
C VAL A 124 2.77 15.76 16.99
N LEU A 125 2.01 14.95 16.27
CA LEU A 125 1.30 13.80 16.80
C LEU A 125 2.08 12.51 16.45
N PRO A 126 1.88 11.42 17.23
CA PRO A 126 2.43 10.12 16.84
C PRO A 126 2.03 9.75 15.40
N PRO A 127 2.92 9.08 14.65
CA PRO A 127 2.59 8.65 13.30
C PRO A 127 1.31 7.83 13.27
N MET A 128 0.48 8.06 12.25
CA MET A 128 -0.73 7.31 12.01
C MET A 128 -0.51 6.29 10.89
N THR A 129 -1.33 5.24 10.86
CA THR A 129 -1.25 4.21 9.82
C THR A 129 -2.64 3.91 9.28
N SER A 130 -2.82 4.08 7.97
CA SER A 130 -4.00 3.57 7.26
C SER A 130 -3.70 2.19 6.70
N ARG A 131 -4.65 1.27 6.79
CA ARG A 131 -4.48 -0.12 6.33
C ARG A 131 -5.57 -0.51 5.33
N ALA A 132 -5.22 -1.36 4.39
CA ALA A 132 -6.15 -2.10 3.54
C ALA A 132 -5.68 -3.54 3.43
N GLN A 133 -6.60 -4.49 3.28
CA GLN A 133 -6.28 -5.91 3.19
C GLN A 133 -6.99 -6.53 2.01
N THR A 134 -6.36 -7.55 1.40
CA THR A 134 -6.99 -8.41 0.40
C THR A 134 -6.64 -9.87 0.69
N GLN A 135 -7.53 -10.76 0.26
CA GLN A 135 -7.23 -12.19 0.20
C GLN A 135 -6.57 -12.47 -1.15
N LEU A 136 -5.41 -13.12 -1.13
CA LEU A 136 -4.59 -13.41 -2.30
C LEU A 136 -4.28 -14.90 -2.36
N VAL A 137 -4.50 -15.55 -3.49
CA VAL A 137 -3.95 -16.89 -3.75
C VAL A 137 -2.60 -16.74 -4.45
N ILE A 138 -1.59 -17.45 -3.98
CA ILE A 138 -0.29 -17.53 -4.64
C ILE A 138 -0.31 -18.79 -5.50
N ALA A 139 -0.52 -18.61 -6.80
CA ALA A 139 -0.64 -19.70 -7.75
C ALA A 139 0.72 -20.02 -8.41
N GLU A 140 0.98 -21.28 -8.70
CA GLU A 140 2.11 -21.65 -9.55
C GLU A 140 1.67 -21.63 -11.01
N ALA A 141 2.45 -20.98 -11.89
CA ALA A 141 2.22 -21.07 -13.32
C ALA A 141 2.67 -22.46 -13.81
N GLN A 142 1.72 -23.39 -13.86
CA GLN A 142 1.95 -24.72 -14.44
C GLN A 142 2.04 -24.56 -15.97
N ALA A 143 3.26 -24.61 -16.51
CA ALA A 143 3.44 -24.73 -17.95
C ALA A 143 2.96 -26.13 -18.39
N LEU A 144 2.02 -26.17 -19.34
CA LEU A 144 1.71 -27.38 -20.10
C LEU A 144 3.02 -27.83 -20.79
N ARG A 145 3.59 -28.96 -20.35
CA ARG A 145 4.52 -29.71 -21.20
C ARG A 145 3.73 -30.20 -22.40
N ALA A 146 3.90 -29.56 -23.56
CA ALA A 146 3.63 -30.23 -24.82
C ALA A 146 4.58 -31.44 -24.89
N GLN A 147 4.02 -32.63 -24.80
CA GLN A 147 4.69 -33.89 -25.16
C GLN A 147 4.73 -34.01 -26.68
#